data_AF-A0A0Q9XE62-F1
#
_entry.id   AF-A0A0Q9XE62-F1
#
_cell.length_a   1.000
_cell.length_b   1.000
_cell.length_c   1.000
_cell.angle_alpha   90.00
_cell.angle_beta   90.00
_cell.angle_gamma   90.00
#
_symmetry.space_group_name_H-M   'P 1'
#
loop_
_entity.id
_entity.type
_entity.pdbx_description
1 polymer ?
#
loop_
_entity_poly.entity_id
_entity_poly.type
_entity_poly.pdbx_seq_one_letter_code
_entity_poly.pdbx_strand_id
1 'polypeptide(L)'
;MQPANANDEWKQYVELQRLLDRMIFHEKPLQEAVFPAKDAQLTEQTRLSKIEAFNEWARAGGVKTDCVEIATFPGYQLGLRATRDIKAGEQVLSVPRKLIFSEELLPEKQRQLFRNFPTHLKVTYTLIMEKLRGADSPWQPFIDTLPSRYNTVLYFTVEQMQRLRGTSACSAAVRHCRVIARLYASMYKCAFMQLDDSVMGGMANLFTDYGLCYELYR
;
A
#
# COMPACT_ATOMS: atom_id res chain seq x y z
N MET A 1 -4.90 -25.86 2.37
CA MET A 1 -5.06 -26.87 1.31
C MET A 1 -4.98 -26.22 -0.06
N GLN A 2 -4.45 -26.90 -1.08
CA GLN A 2 -4.61 -26.46 -2.47
C GLN A 2 -6.05 -26.77 -2.91
N PRO A 3 -6.71 -25.88 -3.66
CA PRO A 3 -8.07 -26.14 -4.13
C PRO A 3 -8.07 -27.26 -5.17
N ALA A 4 -8.99 -28.22 -5.05
CA ALA A 4 -9.10 -29.34 -5.98
C ALA A 4 -9.78 -28.93 -7.30
N ASN A 5 -10.62 -27.90 -7.27
CA ASN A 5 -11.32 -27.35 -8.44
C ASN A 5 -11.72 -25.88 -8.20
N ALA A 6 -12.28 -25.22 -9.23
CA ALA A 6 -12.68 -23.82 -9.18
C ALA A 6 -13.81 -23.52 -8.16
N ASN A 7 -14.71 -24.49 -7.91
CA ASN A 7 -15.76 -24.32 -6.91
C ASN A 7 -15.20 -24.37 -5.48
N ASP A 8 -14.22 -25.23 -5.23
CA ASP A 8 -13.52 -25.30 -3.96
C ASP A 8 -12.63 -24.08 -3.74
N GLU A 9 -11.99 -23.57 -4.80
CA GLU A 9 -11.26 -22.30 -4.76
C GLU A 9 -12.19 -21.14 -4.35
N TRP A 10 -13.40 -21.08 -4.92
CA TRP A 10 -14.40 -20.08 -4.57
C TRP A 10 -14.86 -20.21 -3.11
N LYS A 11 -15.17 -21.42 -2.64
CA LYS A 11 -15.56 -21.66 -1.23
C LYS A 11 -14.46 -21.21 -0.28
N GLN A 12 -13.20 -21.53 -0.58
CA GLN A 12 -12.05 -21.08 0.20
C GLN A 12 -11.89 -19.55 0.19
N TYR A 13 -12.18 -18.89 -0.94
CA TYR A 13 -12.16 -17.44 -1.02
C TYR A 13 -13.21 -16.80 -0.12
N VAL A 14 -14.46 -17.26 -0.17
CA VAL A 14 -15.54 -16.73 0.67
C VAL A 14 -15.21 -16.88 2.15
N GLU A 15 -14.67 -18.03 2.55
CA GLU A 15 -14.24 -18.24 3.92
C GLU A 15 -13.05 -17.34 4.30
N LEU A 16 -12.07 -17.18 3.41
CA LEU A 16 -10.97 -16.26 3.62
C LEU A 16 -11.46 -14.82 3.84
N GLN A 17 -12.41 -14.34 3.04
CA GLN A 17 -12.96 -12.99 3.21
C GLN A 17 -13.61 -12.82 4.59
N ARG A 18 -14.39 -13.80 5.05
CA ARG A 18 -14.97 -13.77 6.41
C ARG A 18 -13.92 -13.69 7.52
N LEU A 19 -12.82 -14.43 7.37
CA LEU A 19 -11.72 -14.38 8.33
C LEU A 19 -11.02 -13.02 8.32
N LEU A 20 -10.80 -12.45 7.13
CA LEU A 20 -10.20 -11.12 6.97
C LEU A 20 -11.11 -10.03 7.56
N ASP A 21 -12.41 -10.07 7.31
CA ASP A 21 -13.38 -9.10 7.86
C ASP A 21 -13.39 -9.13 9.39
N ARG A 22 -13.35 -10.34 9.98
CA ARG A 22 -13.23 -10.50 11.44
C ARG A 22 -11.91 -9.93 11.95
N MET A 23 -10.81 -10.18 11.26
CA MET A 23 -9.50 -9.69 11.63
C MET A 23 -9.44 -8.16 11.57
N ILE A 24 -9.91 -7.55 10.48
CA ILE A 24 -10.05 -6.09 10.32
C ILE A 24 -10.87 -5.50 11.48
N PHE A 25 -12.01 -6.13 11.81
CA PHE A 25 -12.86 -5.67 12.91
C PHE A 25 -12.10 -5.63 14.25
N HIS A 26 -11.28 -6.64 14.54
CA HIS A 26 -10.49 -6.71 15.77
C HIS A 26 -9.25 -5.79 15.75
N GLU A 27 -8.68 -5.52 14.58
CA GLU A 27 -7.51 -4.64 14.42
C GLU A 27 -7.89 -3.15 14.42
N LYS A 28 -9.16 -2.81 14.19
CA LYS A 28 -9.64 -1.43 14.09
C LYS A 28 -9.23 -0.52 15.27
N PRO A 29 -9.29 -0.93 16.55
CA PRO A 29 -8.83 -0.08 17.65
C PRO A 29 -7.32 0.20 17.61
N LEU A 30 -6.52 -0.77 17.14
CA LEU A 30 -5.07 -0.59 16.96
C LEU A 30 -4.79 0.40 15.83
N GLN A 31 -5.53 0.27 14.72
CA GLN A 31 -5.46 1.20 13.60
C GLN A 31 -5.83 2.61 14.04
N GLU A 32 -6.91 2.80 14.80
CA GLU A 32 -7.35 4.11 15.29
C GLU A 32 -6.38 4.74 16.31
N ALA A 33 -5.67 3.92 17.09
CA ALA A 33 -4.65 4.40 18.02
C ALA A 33 -3.41 4.95 17.30
N VAL A 34 -3.03 4.35 16.16
CA VAL A 34 -1.87 4.76 15.37
C VAL A 34 -2.22 5.80 14.30
N PHE A 35 -3.40 5.69 13.70
CA PHE A 35 -3.95 6.57 12.69
C PHE A 35 -5.36 7.03 13.12
N PRO A 36 -5.46 8.12 13.91
CA PRO A 36 -6.75 8.58 14.39
C PRO A 36 -7.70 8.89 13.23
N ALA A 37 -9.00 8.60 13.42
CA ALA A 37 -10.02 8.65 12.38
C ALA A 37 -10.13 9.99 11.59
N LYS A 38 -9.56 11.08 12.12
CA LYS A 38 -9.41 12.36 11.39
C LYS A 38 -8.52 12.25 10.14
N ASP A 39 -7.54 11.35 10.15
CA ASP A 39 -6.65 11.07 9.02
C ASP A 39 -7.15 9.92 8.14
N ALA A 40 -8.08 9.09 8.66
CA ALA A 40 -8.62 7.92 7.96
C ALA A 40 -9.57 8.29 6.81
N GLN A 41 -10.19 9.47 6.85
CA GLN A 41 -10.99 10.01 5.74
C GLN A 41 -10.14 10.97 4.89
N LEU A 42 -9.06 10.44 4.32
CA LEU A 42 -8.41 11.04 3.14
C LEU A 42 -9.39 10.95 1.96
N THR A 43 -10.30 11.92 1.92
CA THR A 43 -11.17 12.17 0.78
C THR A 43 -10.34 12.71 -0.38
N GLU A 44 -10.88 12.64 -1.60
CA GLU A 44 -10.24 13.27 -2.76
C GLU A 44 -9.98 14.77 -2.52
N GLN A 45 -10.87 15.45 -1.78
CA GLN A 45 -10.72 16.84 -1.37
C GLN A 45 -9.54 17.04 -0.41
N THR A 46 -9.33 16.12 0.53
CA THR A 46 -8.17 16.14 1.43
C THR A 46 -6.88 15.90 0.66
N ARG A 47 -6.87 14.98 -0.32
CA ARG A 47 -5.69 14.74 -1.16
C ARG A 47 -5.35 15.97 -2.02
N LEU A 48 -6.37 16.63 -2.56
CA LEU A 48 -6.22 17.87 -3.32
C LEU A 48 -5.55 18.99 -2.50
N SER A 49 -5.91 19.13 -1.22
CA SER A 49 -5.29 20.15 -0.36
C SER A 49 -3.81 19.87 -0.05
N LYS A 50 -3.33 18.65 -0.29
CA LYS A 50 -1.93 18.23 -0.10
C LYS A 50 -1.07 18.41 -1.36
N ILE A 51 -1.67 18.70 -2.52
CA ILE A 51 -0.95 18.79 -3.80
C ILE A 51 0.06 19.92 -3.82
N GLU A 52 -0.25 21.08 -3.24
CA GLU A 52 0.71 22.19 -3.24
C GLU A 52 1.96 21.85 -2.43
N ALA A 53 1.78 21.29 -1.23
CA ALA A 53 2.89 20.83 -0.40
C ALA A 53 3.74 19.75 -1.10
N PHE A 54 3.08 18.83 -1.84
CA PHE A 54 3.77 17.85 -2.67
C PHE A 54 4.58 18.50 -3.80
N ASN A 55 4.01 19.47 -4.51
CA ASN A 55 4.68 20.18 -5.60
C ASN A 55 5.90 20.96 -5.10
N GLU A 56 5.78 21.64 -3.96
CA GLU A 56 6.89 22.33 -3.31
C GLU A 56 8.00 21.37 -2.91
N TRP A 57 7.66 20.25 -2.26
CA TRP A 57 8.60 19.21 -1.88
C TRP A 57 9.32 18.60 -3.10
N ALA A 58 8.57 18.27 -4.16
CA ALA A 58 9.11 17.73 -5.40
C ALA A 58 10.08 18.74 -6.07
N ARG A 59 9.68 20.01 -6.16
CA ARG A 59 10.50 21.10 -6.72
C ARG A 59 11.79 21.29 -5.92
N ALA A 60 11.70 21.33 -4.59
CA ALA A 60 12.85 21.42 -3.69
C ALA A 60 13.79 20.21 -3.82
N GLY A 61 13.24 19.02 -4.04
CA GLY A 61 14.01 17.80 -4.30
C GLY A 61 14.58 17.72 -5.74
N GLY A 62 14.28 18.66 -6.61
CA GLY A 62 14.86 18.78 -7.95
C GLY A 62 14.03 18.16 -9.08
N VAL A 63 12.75 17.86 -8.83
CA VAL A 63 11.81 17.51 -9.90
C VAL A 63 11.66 18.71 -10.83
N LYS A 64 11.76 18.46 -12.13
CA LYS A 64 11.60 19.49 -13.16
C LYS A 64 10.40 19.17 -14.02
N THR A 65 9.48 20.12 -14.08
CA THR A 65 8.34 20.13 -15.00
C THR A 65 7.88 21.57 -15.23
N ASP A 66 7.53 21.90 -16.47
CA ASP A 66 7.10 23.23 -16.92
C ASP A 66 5.80 23.19 -17.75
N CYS A 67 5.33 21.99 -18.09
CA CYS A 67 4.26 21.78 -19.06
C CYS A 67 3.12 20.89 -18.54
N VAL A 68 3.20 20.41 -17.31
CA VAL A 68 2.11 19.66 -16.67
C VAL A 68 1.84 20.13 -15.25
N GLU A 69 0.60 19.93 -14.82
CA GLU A 69 0.13 20.15 -13.46
C GLU A 69 -0.70 18.94 -13.00
N ILE A 70 -0.87 18.80 -11.69
CA ILE A 70 -1.74 17.77 -11.13
C ILE A 70 -3.19 18.28 -11.16
N ALA A 71 -4.09 17.50 -11.73
CA ALA A 71 -5.52 17.80 -11.80
C ALA A 71 -6.37 16.55 -11.56
N THR A 72 -7.66 16.74 -11.23
CA THR A 72 -8.62 15.64 -11.15
C THR A 72 -9.28 15.37 -12.49
N PHE A 73 -9.50 14.09 -12.77
CA PHE A 73 -10.14 13.59 -13.97
C PHE A 73 -11.36 12.73 -13.58
N PRO A 74 -12.56 13.06 -14.07
CA PRO A 74 -13.76 12.26 -13.80
C PRO A 74 -13.56 10.78 -14.17
N GLY A 75 -13.90 9.89 -13.25
CA GLY A 75 -13.75 8.44 -13.43
C GLY A 75 -12.35 7.87 -13.17
N TYR A 76 -11.34 8.72 -12.99
CA TYR A 76 -9.98 8.30 -12.65
C TYR A 76 -9.62 8.68 -11.22
N GLN A 77 -9.36 9.98 -10.97
CA GLN A 77 -8.89 10.66 -9.74
C GLN A 77 -7.82 11.68 -10.19
N LEU A 78 -6.75 11.87 -9.41
CA LEU A 78 -5.60 12.70 -9.74
C LEU A 78 -4.81 12.12 -10.92
N GLY A 79 -4.42 13.01 -11.83
CA GLY A 79 -3.53 12.72 -12.96
C GLY A 79 -2.76 13.97 -13.37
N LEU A 80 -1.99 13.87 -14.45
CA LEU A 80 -1.24 14.98 -15.01
C LEU A 80 -2.02 15.61 -16.18
N ARG A 81 -2.26 16.92 -16.11
CA ARG A 81 -2.86 17.73 -17.18
C ARG A 81 -1.78 18.59 -17.82
N ALA A 82 -1.75 18.63 -19.15
CA ALA A 82 -0.87 19.54 -19.87
C ALA A 82 -1.34 20.99 -19.72
N THR A 83 -0.41 21.92 -19.48
CA THR A 83 -0.68 23.37 -19.38
C THR A 83 -0.44 24.11 -20.69
N ARG A 84 0.15 23.42 -21.67
CA ARG A 84 0.41 23.86 -23.05
C ARG A 84 0.51 22.66 -23.98
N ASP A 85 0.60 22.90 -25.27
CA ASP A 85 0.90 21.86 -26.25
C ASP A 85 2.31 21.28 -26.01
N ILE A 86 2.43 19.96 -26.11
CA ILE A 86 3.66 19.19 -25.88
C ILE A 86 3.97 18.42 -27.17
N LYS A 87 5.19 18.54 -27.69
CA LYS A 87 5.61 17.83 -28.91
C LYS A 87 6.04 16.40 -28.59
N ALA A 88 5.88 15.49 -29.55
CA ALA A 88 6.43 14.15 -29.43
C ALA A 88 7.95 14.19 -29.23
N GLY A 89 8.46 13.47 -28.22
CA GLY A 89 9.88 13.46 -27.84
C GLY A 89 10.31 14.59 -26.91
N GLU A 90 9.42 15.52 -26.56
CA GLU A 90 9.71 16.56 -25.58
C GLU A 90 9.74 16.00 -24.15
N GLN A 91 10.68 16.46 -23.33
CA GLN A 91 10.79 16.02 -21.94
C GLN A 91 9.75 16.71 -21.06
N VAL A 92 8.74 15.97 -20.60
CA VAL A 92 7.63 16.47 -19.78
C VAL A 92 7.96 16.57 -18.29
N LEU A 93 8.72 15.60 -17.78
CA LEU A 93 9.01 15.43 -16.36
C LEU A 93 10.37 14.78 -16.18
N SER A 94 11.16 15.27 -15.24
CA SER A 94 12.40 14.62 -14.78
C SER A 94 12.39 14.50 -13.26
N VAL A 95 12.60 13.27 -12.76
CA VAL A 95 12.64 12.95 -11.32
C VAL A 95 14.05 12.50 -10.93
N PRO A 96 14.75 13.21 -10.03
CA PRO A 96 16.06 12.78 -9.53
C PRO A 96 15.99 11.42 -8.81
N ARG A 97 17.04 10.61 -8.93
CA ARG A 97 17.12 9.27 -8.29
C ARG A 97 16.86 9.30 -6.78
N LYS A 98 17.29 10.36 -6.08
CA LYS A 98 17.07 10.54 -4.63
C LYS A 98 15.58 10.67 -4.24
N LEU A 99 14.71 10.99 -5.20
CA LEU A 99 13.26 11.07 -5.04
C LEU A 99 12.53 9.82 -5.58
N ILE A 100 13.25 8.72 -5.81
CA ILE A 100 12.65 7.42 -6.11
C ILE A 100 12.47 6.64 -4.80
N PHE A 101 11.21 6.37 -4.45
CA PHE A 101 10.88 5.59 -3.25
C PHE A 101 11.31 4.14 -3.47
N SER A 102 12.15 3.61 -2.58
CA SER A 102 12.69 2.25 -2.69
C SER A 102 13.07 1.70 -1.32
N GLU A 103 13.37 0.40 -1.26
CA GLU A 103 13.83 -0.25 -0.03
C GLU A 103 15.15 0.30 0.51
N GLU A 104 15.92 1.01 -0.31
CA GLU A 104 17.19 1.67 0.07
C GLU A 104 16.99 2.72 1.18
N LEU A 105 15.76 3.20 1.37
CA LEU A 105 15.38 4.12 2.45
C LEU A 105 15.46 3.47 3.84
N LEU A 106 15.39 2.15 3.91
CA LEU A 106 15.50 1.45 5.19
C LEU A 106 16.97 1.38 5.66
N PRO A 107 17.22 1.49 6.98
CA PRO A 107 18.51 1.21 7.57
C PRO A 107 19.06 -0.16 7.12
N GLU A 108 20.38 -0.24 6.94
CA GLU A 108 21.13 -1.45 6.57
C GLU A 108 20.66 -2.69 7.35
N LYS A 109 20.54 -2.57 8.67
CA LYS A 109 20.10 -3.65 9.55
C LYS A 109 18.71 -4.18 9.16
N GLN A 110 17.75 -3.29 8.89
CA GLN A 110 16.40 -3.69 8.47
C GLN A 110 16.40 -4.29 7.06
N ARG A 111 17.16 -3.72 6.11
CA ARG A 111 17.30 -4.32 4.76
C ARG A 111 17.84 -5.75 4.81
N GLN A 112 18.75 -6.03 5.75
CA GLN A 112 19.30 -7.38 5.93
C GLN A 112 18.27 -8.37 6.47
N LEU A 113 17.36 -7.95 7.37
CA LEU A 113 16.25 -8.80 7.85
C LEU A 113 15.36 -9.28 6.69
N PHE A 114 15.08 -8.39 5.73
CA PHE A 114 14.22 -8.70 4.59
C PHE A 114 14.97 -9.13 3.34
N ARG A 115 16.28 -9.46 3.41
CA ARG A 115 17.11 -9.71 2.22
C ARG A 115 16.47 -10.74 1.26
N ASN A 116 15.92 -11.81 1.82
CA ASN A 116 15.33 -12.93 1.07
C ASN A 116 13.86 -12.69 0.65
N PHE A 117 13.27 -11.55 1.04
CA PHE A 117 11.91 -11.22 0.65
C PHE A 117 11.88 -10.69 -0.79
N PRO A 118 10.79 -10.95 -1.54
CA PRO A 118 10.52 -10.30 -2.80
C PRO A 118 10.58 -8.76 -2.71
N THR A 119 11.05 -8.10 -3.77
CA THR A 119 11.21 -6.64 -3.81
C THR A 119 9.92 -5.88 -3.50
N HIS A 120 8.76 -6.33 -3.99
CA HIS A 120 7.49 -5.68 -3.70
C HIS A 120 7.18 -5.66 -2.20
N LEU A 121 7.49 -6.72 -1.45
CA LEU A 121 7.30 -6.74 0.00
C LEU A 121 8.25 -5.79 0.73
N LYS A 122 9.48 -5.66 0.25
CA LYS A 122 10.45 -4.70 0.81
C LYS A 122 9.92 -3.28 0.66
N VAL A 123 9.46 -2.91 -0.54
CA VAL A 123 8.90 -1.57 -0.81
C VAL A 123 7.61 -1.33 -0.03
N THR A 124 6.70 -2.31 0.05
CA THR A 124 5.49 -2.20 0.88
C THR A 124 5.84 -1.96 2.35
N TYR A 125 6.81 -2.71 2.88
CA TYR A 125 7.28 -2.51 4.24
C TYR A 125 7.90 -1.13 4.44
N THR A 126 8.74 -0.65 3.51
CA THR A 126 9.29 0.71 3.55
C THR A 126 8.19 1.77 3.56
N LEU A 127 7.15 1.60 2.73
CA LEU A 127 6.02 2.53 2.67
C LEU A 127 5.26 2.58 3.99
N ILE A 128 5.01 1.42 4.60
CA ILE A 128 4.36 1.31 5.91
C ILE A 128 5.22 2.05 6.95
N MET A 129 6.52 1.77 7.02
CA MET A 129 7.43 2.39 7.99
C MET A 129 7.50 3.92 7.83
N GLU A 130 7.63 4.42 6.60
CA GLU A 130 7.65 5.88 6.37
C GLU A 130 6.29 6.53 6.68
N LYS A 131 5.18 5.87 6.37
CA LYS A 131 3.84 6.37 6.71
C LYS A 131 3.61 6.44 8.23
N LEU A 132 4.19 5.51 8.97
CA LEU A 132 4.10 5.45 10.44
C LEU A 132 4.95 6.51 11.14
N ARG A 133 6.07 6.91 10.53
CA ARG A 133 6.86 8.05 11.00
C ARG A 133 6.11 9.38 10.90
N GLY A 134 5.07 9.45 10.05
CA GLY A 134 4.22 10.62 9.92
C GLY A 134 5.03 11.89 9.60
N ALA A 135 4.85 12.94 10.40
CA ALA A 135 5.52 14.22 10.20
C ALA A 135 7.06 14.15 10.22
N ASP A 136 7.66 13.13 10.83
CA ASP A 136 9.11 12.92 10.86
C ASP A 136 9.65 12.24 9.58
N SER A 137 8.76 11.83 8.66
CA SER A 137 9.16 11.28 7.36
C SER A 137 9.40 12.40 6.35
N PRO A 138 10.57 12.43 5.69
CA PRO A 138 10.79 13.34 4.57
C PRO A 138 9.93 12.99 3.35
N TRP A 139 9.29 11.82 3.33
CA TRP A 139 8.40 11.35 2.28
C TRP A 139 6.93 11.62 2.56
N GLN A 140 6.59 12.23 3.70
CA GLN A 140 5.20 12.52 4.06
C GLN A 140 4.45 13.30 2.96
N PRO A 141 5.03 14.32 2.28
CA PRO A 141 4.34 15.01 1.18
C PRO A 141 3.97 14.08 0.01
N PHE A 142 4.80 13.08 -0.29
CA PHE A 142 4.47 12.06 -1.29
C PHE A 142 3.37 11.11 -0.78
N ILE A 143 3.50 10.61 0.45
CA ILE A 143 2.57 9.66 1.05
C ILE A 143 1.16 10.26 1.19
N ASP A 144 1.06 11.54 1.56
CA ASP A 144 -0.20 12.29 1.69
C ASP A 144 -0.99 12.38 0.36
N THR A 145 -0.31 12.25 -0.78
CA THR A 145 -0.97 12.27 -2.10
C THR A 145 -1.47 10.90 -2.54
N LEU A 146 -1.05 9.81 -1.89
CA LEU A 146 -1.44 8.46 -2.27
C LEU A 146 -2.95 8.24 -2.05
N PRO A 147 -3.62 7.45 -2.92
CA PRO A 147 -5.00 7.04 -2.68
C PRO A 147 -5.14 6.27 -1.35
N SER A 148 -6.21 6.56 -0.61
CA SER A 148 -6.62 5.79 0.56
C SER A 148 -7.27 4.45 0.18
N ARG A 149 -7.70 4.31 -1.08
CA ARG A 149 -8.33 3.11 -1.61
C ARG A 149 -8.00 2.93 -3.09
N TYR A 150 -7.81 1.67 -3.49
CA TYR A 150 -7.60 1.28 -4.89
C TYR A 150 -8.77 0.46 -5.43
N ASN A 151 -8.83 0.30 -6.75
CA ASN A 151 -9.80 -0.53 -7.46
C ASN A 151 -9.27 -1.94 -7.78
N THR A 152 -8.28 -2.42 -7.03
CA THR A 152 -7.76 -3.78 -7.17
C THR A 152 -8.73 -4.81 -6.59
N VAL A 153 -8.55 -6.08 -6.97
CA VAL A 153 -9.39 -7.20 -6.50
C VAL A 153 -9.40 -7.42 -4.98
N LEU A 154 -8.47 -6.79 -4.26
CA LEU A 154 -8.38 -6.82 -2.78
C LEU A 154 -9.46 -5.95 -2.12
N TYR A 155 -10.00 -4.98 -2.85
CA TYR A 155 -11.02 -4.04 -2.37
C TYR A 155 -12.43 -4.40 -2.88
N PHE A 156 -12.56 -5.53 -3.58
CA PHE A 156 -13.85 -6.00 -4.09
C PHE A 156 -14.64 -6.69 -2.99
N THR A 157 -15.95 -6.44 -2.96
CA THR A 157 -16.87 -7.26 -2.16
C THR A 157 -16.98 -8.66 -2.75
N VAL A 158 -17.46 -9.62 -1.95
CA VAL A 158 -17.74 -10.99 -2.43
C VAL A 158 -18.71 -10.96 -3.63
N GLU A 159 -19.69 -10.06 -3.63
CA GLU A 159 -20.65 -9.89 -4.73
C GLU A 159 -19.97 -9.36 -6.01
N GLN A 160 -19.05 -8.40 -5.88
CA GLN A 160 -18.28 -7.89 -7.01
C GLN A 160 -17.36 -8.97 -7.57
N MET A 161 -16.67 -9.72 -6.70
CA MET A 161 -15.82 -10.84 -7.12
C MET A 161 -16.65 -11.96 -7.77
N GLN A 162 -17.90 -12.17 -7.34
CA GLN A 162 -18.78 -13.20 -7.90
C GLN A 162 -19.06 -12.97 -9.39
N ARG A 163 -19.05 -11.71 -9.85
CA ARG A 163 -19.21 -11.37 -11.28
C ARG A 163 -18.09 -11.90 -12.16
N LEU A 164 -16.91 -12.19 -11.58
CA LEU A 164 -15.80 -12.79 -12.33
C LEU A 164 -15.95 -14.30 -12.47
N ARG A 165 -16.83 -14.96 -11.71
CA ARG A 165 -16.97 -16.42 -11.76
C ARG A 165 -17.30 -16.90 -13.18
N GLY A 166 -16.68 -18.01 -13.57
CA GLY A 166 -16.81 -18.56 -14.92
C GLY A 166 -15.83 -17.95 -15.93
N THR A 167 -15.12 -16.87 -15.57
CA THR A 167 -14.03 -16.31 -16.38
C THR A 167 -12.67 -16.82 -15.91
N SER A 168 -11.66 -16.73 -16.78
CA SER A 168 -10.26 -17.04 -16.43
C SER A 168 -9.68 -16.07 -15.39
N ALA A 169 -10.21 -14.84 -15.31
CA ALA A 169 -9.75 -13.83 -14.36
C ALA A 169 -10.07 -14.17 -12.89
N CYS A 170 -11.15 -14.92 -12.63
CA CYS A 170 -11.57 -15.25 -11.27
C CYS A 170 -10.49 -16.02 -10.49
N SER A 171 -9.88 -17.02 -11.10
CA SER A 171 -8.87 -17.84 -10.41
C SER A 171 -7.62 -17.02 -10.10
N ALA A 172 -7.19 -16.17 -11.04
CA ALA A 172 -6.07 -15.24 -10.81
C ALA A 172 -6.37 -14.26 -9.66
N ALA A 173 -7.57 -13.67 -9.64
CA ALA A 173 -8.00 -12.74 -8.60
C ALA A 173 -8.05 -13.40 -7.21
N VAL A 174 -8.70 -14.56 -7.09
CA VAL A 174 -8.80 -15.31 -5.84
C VAL A 174 -7.42 -15.74 -5.34
N ARG A 175 -6.56 -16.24 -6.24
CA ARG A 175 -5.18 -16.59 -5.91
C ARG A 175 -4.40 -15.38 -5.40
N HIS A 176 -4.57 -14.21 -6.01
CA HIS A 176 -3.92 -12.98 -5.58
C HIS A 176 -4.34 -12.58 -4.15
N CYS A 177 -5.64 -12.57 -3.84
CA CYS A 177 -6.13 -12.30 -2.49
C CYS A 177 -5.58 -13.31 -1.47
N ARG A 178 -5.53 -14.60 -1.84
CA ARG A 178 -4.98 -15.66 -0.98
C ARG A 178 -3.50 -15.47 -0.71
N VAL A 179 -2.70 -15.09 -1.71
CA VAL A 179 -1.26 -14.84 -1.57
C VAL A 179 -1.03 -13.68 -0.62
N ILE A 180 -1.73 -12.56 -0.81
CA ILE A 180 -1.56 -11.36 0.03
C ILE A 180 -2.00 -11.62 1.47
N ALA A 181 -3.13 -12.30 1.69
CA ALA A 181 -3.55 -12.69 3.04
C ALA A 181 -2.54 -13.61 3.73
N ARG A 182 -1.89 -14.53 2.99
CA ARG A 182 -0.83 -15.38 3.54
C ARG A 182 0.42 -14.60 3.88
N LEU A 183 0.83 -13.66 3.03
CA LEU A 183 1.99 -12.80 3.29
C LEU A 183 1.77 -11.96 4.54
N TYR A 184 0.57 -11.38 4.69
CA TYR A 184 0.17 -10.70 5.91
C TYR A 184 0.22 -11.63 7.13
N ALA A 185 -0.42 -12.80 7.07
CA ALA A 185 -0.43 -13.75 8.19
C ALA A 185 0.98 -14.25 8.55
N SER A 186 1.86 -14.43 7.56
CA SER A 186 3.27 -14.75 7.79
C SER A 186 3.99 -13.61 8.50
N MET A 187 3.81 -12.36 8.05
CA MET A 187 4.36 -11.18 8.73
C MET A 187 3.83 -11.06 10.16
N TYR A 188 2.52 -11.23 10.36
CA TYR A 188 1.87 -11.19 11.67
C TYR A 188 2.39 -12.31 12.59
N LYS A 189 2.56 -13.54 12.09
CA LYS A 189 3.14 -14.64 12.88
C LYS A 189 4.59 -14.35 13.29
N CYS A 190 5.38 -13.79 12.38
CA CYS A 190 6.75 -13.34 12.69
C CYS A 190 6.75 -12.24 13.75
N ALA A 191 5.74 -11.37 13.71
CA ALA A 191 5.62 -10.25 14.61
C ALA A 191 5.11 -10.61 16.01
N PHE A 192 4.16 -11.55 16.12
CA PHE A 192 3.41 -11.77 17.37
C PHE A 192 3.58 -13.16 17.98
N MET A 193 4.12 -14.17 17.26
CA MET A 193 4.07 -15.57 17.68
C MET A 193 5.42 -16.30 17.81
N GLN A 194 6.56 -15.74 17.37
CA GLN A 194 7.88 -16.37 17.53
C GLN A 194 8.87 -15.45 18.23
N LEU A 195 9.11 -15.73 19.53
CA LEU A 195 9.92 -14.93 20.44
C LEU A 195 11.36 -15.45 20.68
N ASP A 196 11.77 -16.55 20.06
CA ASP A 196 13.02 -17.25 20.44
C ASP A 196 14.19 -17.17 19.45
N ASP A 197 14.19 -16.24 18.50
CA ASP A 197 15.39 -15.92 17.71
C ASP A 197 15.67 -14.42 17.75
N SER A 198 16.92 -14.05 18.04
CA SER A 198 17.38 -12.66 18.21
C SER A 198 17.10 -11.75 17.01
N VAL A 199 16.90 -12.33 15.83
CA VAL A 199 16.51 -11.67 14.58
C VAL A 199 15.00 -11.41 14.52
N MET A 200 14.18 -12.32 15.05
CA MET A 200 12.72 -12.28 15.01
C MET A 200 12.12 -11.39 16.11
N GLY A 201 12.76 -11.32 17.29
CA GLY A 201 12.38 -10.40 18.36
C GLY A 201 12.49 -8.92 17.96
N GLY A 202 13.47 -8.59 17.10
CA GLY A 202 13.56 -7.25 16.50
C GLY A 202 12.42 -6.96 15.52
N MET A 203 11.97 -7.97 14.76
CA MET A 203 10.83 -7.84 13.85
C MET A 203 9.51 -7.69 14.62
N ALA A 204 9.32 -8.45 15.70
CA ALA A 204 8.15 -8.40 16.56
C ALA A 204 7.86 -6.99 17.10
N ASN A 205 8.85 -6.38 17.75
CA ASN A 205 8.71 -5.04 18.32
C ASN A 205 8.46 -3.98 17.23
N LEU A 206 9.12 -4.09 16.06
CA LEU A 206 8.92 -3.18 14.92
C LEU A 206 7.53 -3.24 14.28
N PHE A 207 6.71 -4.27 14.53
CA PHE A 207 5.36 -4.37 13.98
C PHE A 207 4.28 -4.06 15.02
N THR A 208 4.52 -4.42 16.29
CA THR A 208 3.66 -4.06 17.42
C THR A 208 3.72 -2.58 17.73
N ASP A 209 4.90 -1.97 17.71
CA ASP A 209 5.10 -0.56 18.12
C ASP A 209 4.45 0.43 17.14
N TYR A 210 4.10 -0.05 15.94
CA TYR A 210 3.58 0.78 14.87
C TYR A 210 2.22 0.31 14.32
N GLY A 211 1.51 -0.57 15.03
CA GLY A 211 0.10 -0.92 14.73
C GLY A 211 -0.16 -1.39 13.29
N LEU A 212 0.67 -2.31 12.78
CA LEU A 212 0.41 -2.95 11.49
C LEU A 212 -0.97 -3.63 11.52
N CYS A 213 -1.87 -3.18 10.65
CA CYS A 213 -3.17 -3.79 10.41
C CYS A 213 -3.33 -4.18 8.94
N TYR A 214 -4.22 -5.12 8.68
CA TYR A 214 -4.43 -5.65 7.33
C TYR A 214 -4.98 -4.61 6.36
N GLU A 215 -5.79 -3.66 6.84
CA GLU A 215 -6.28 -2.57 6.01
C GLU A 215 -5.17 -1.66 5.50
N LEU A 216 -4.13 -1.42 6.31
CA LEU A 216 -2.97 -0.64 5.88
C LEU A 216 -2.08 -1.41 4.91
N TYR A 217 -2.04 -2.74 5.06
CA TYR A 217 -1.19 -3.62 4.26
C TYR A 217 -1.74 -3.91 2.85
N ARG A 218 -3.07 -3.95 2.68
CA ARG A 218 -3.74 -4.43 1.45
C ARG A 218 -3.84 -3.42 0.31
#